data_AF-A0A848ZZZ0-F1
#
_entry.id   AF-A0A848ZZZ0-F1
#
_cell.length_a   1.000
_cell.length_b   1.000
_cell.length_c   1.000
_cell.angle_alpha   90.00
_cell.angle_beta   90.00
_cell.angle_gamma   90.00
#
_symmetry.space_group_name_H-M   'P 1'
#
loop_
_entity.id
_entity.type
_entity.pdbx_description
1 polymer ?
#
loop_
_entity_poly.entity_id
_entity_poly.type
_entity_poly.pdbx_seq_one_letter_code
_entity_poly.pdbx_strand_id
1 'polypeptide(L)'
;FTGMHEVEGMAGAQLTSDAFGSVLSWFPYVLALAVFLFAFSTMISWSYYGMRAWTYLFGKSKKVEFVYKMLFLVFVVVGASVSLGAVLDFSDMMILAMSFPNIIGLYLMSGEVKGDLDDYLKKLKSKLLFNSKGKE
;
A
#
# COMPACT_ATOMS: atom_id res chain seq x y z
N PHE A 1 0.97 -19.27 -27.24
CA PHE A 1 0.98 -17.80 -27.09
C PHE A 1 -0.42 -17.31 -27.42
N THR A 2 -1.14 -16.72 -26.47
CA THR A 2 -2.60 -16.53 -26.52
C THR A 2 -3.06 -15.31 -27.32
N GLY A 3 -2.14 -14.49 -27.88
CA GLY A 3 -2.49 -13.36 -28.77
C GLY A 3 -3.18 -12.16 -28.10
N MET A 4 -3.54 -12.25 -26.82
CA MET A 4 -4.36 -11.25 -26.12
C MET A 4 -3.65 -9.92 -25.80
N HIS A 5 -2.35 -9.79 -26.09
CA HIS A 5 -1.60 -8.55 -25.92
C HIS A 5 -1.80 -7.53 -27.06
N GLU A 6 -2.42 -7.92 -28.18
CA GLU A 6 -2.64 -7.05 -29.35
C GLU A 6 -4.00 -6.32 -29.35
N VAL A 7 -4.90 -6.62 -28.40
CA VAL A 7 -6.23 -6.00 -28.33
C VAL A 7 -6.14 -4.68 -27.56
N GLU A 8 -6.16 -3.56 -28.29
CA GLU A 8 -6.26 -2.22 -27.70
C GLU A 8 -7.51 -2.11 -26.81
N GLY A 9 -7.30 -1.78 -25.53
CA GLY A 9 -8.35 -1.56 -24.54
C GLY A 9 -8.44 -2.61 -23.42
N MET A 10 -7.73 -3.74 -23.52
CA MET A 10 -7.62 -4.70 -22.41
C MET A 10 -6.39 -4.42 -21.55
N ALA A 11 -6.61 -4.06 -20.28
CA ALA A 11 -5.54 -3.77 -19.32
C ALA A 11 -5.71 -4.52 -18.00
N GLY A 12 -4.59 -4.83 -17.34
CA GLY A 12 -4.56 -5.36 -15.99
C GLY A 12 -5.22 -6.74 -15.83
N ALA A 13 -6.10 -6.86 -14.84
CA ALA A 13 -6.74 -8.12 -14.48
C ALA A 13 -7.62 -8.72 -15.60
N GLN A 14 -8.21 -7.89 -16.46
CA GLN A 14 -9.03 -8.34 -17.58
C GLN A 14 -8.20 -9.11 -18.61
N LEU A 15 -7.01 -8.59 -18.96
CA LEU A 15 -6.10 -9.25 -19.90
C LEU A 15 -5.62 -10.61 -19.37
N THR A 16 -5.37 -10.72 -18.07
CA THR A 16 -5.02 -12.00 -17.43
C THR A 16 -6.22 -12.94 -17.41
N SER A 17 -7.41 -12.44 -17.09
CA SER A 17 -8.66 -13.21 -17.11
C SER A 17 -8.90 -13.83 -18.47
N ASP A 18 -8.79 -13.06 -19.54
CA ASP A 18 -9.13 -13.53 -20.88
C ASP A 18 -8.04 -14.42 -21.47
N ALA A 19 -6.76 -14.16 -21.15
CA ALA A 19 -5.67 -15.05 -21.52
C ALA A 19 -5.79 -16.44 -20.87
N PHE A 20 -6.08 -16.50 -19.57
CA PHE A 20 -6.26 -17.78 -18.89
C PHE A 20 -7.62 -18.42 -19.19
N GLY A 21 -8.66 -17.63 -19.43
CA GLY A 21 -9.97 -18.09 -19.86
C GLY A 21 -9.94 -18.84 -21.19
N SER A 22 -8.98 -18.51 -22.07
CA SER A 22 -8.75 -19.23 -23.34
C SER A 22 -8.27 -20.67 -23.15
N VAL A 23 -7.70 -21.00 -21.98
CA VAL A 23 -7.15 -22.34 -21.65
C VAL A 23 -8.02 -23.04 -20.60
N LEU A 24 -8.58 -22.29 -19.65
CA LEU A 24 -9.37 -22.77 -18.53
C LEU A 24 -10.61 -21.89 -18.34
N SER A 25 -11.77 -22.36 -18.79
CA SER A 25 -13.03 -21.60 -18.79
C SER A 25 -13.53 -21.18 -17.39
N TRP A 26 -13.13 -21.87 -16.32
CA TRP A 26 -13.53 -21.56 -14.94
C TRP A 26 -12.57 -20.60 -14.21
N PHE A 27 -11.36 -20.41 -14.74
CA PHE A 27 -10.33 -19.60 -14.10
C PHE A 27 -10.71 -18.12 -13.91
N PRO A 28 -11.43 -17.46 -14.84
CA PRO A 28 -11.90 -16.08 -14.65
C PRO A 28 -12.63 -15.81 -13.33
N TYR A 29 -13.47 -16.76 -12.87
CA TYR A 29 -14.20 -16.61 -11.61
C TYR A 29 -13.28 -16.64 -10.38
N VAL A 30 -12.28 -17.52 -10.41
CA VAL A 30 -11.29 -17.63 -9.33
C VAL A 30 -10.39 -16.39 -9.30
N LEU A 31 -9.95 -15.93 -10.46
CA LEU A 31 -9.17 -14.70 -10.59
C LEU A 31 -9.96 -13.49 -10.09
N ALA A 32 -11.25 -13.37 -10.44
CA ALA A 32 -12.10 -12.28 -9.96
C ALA A 32 -12.18 -12.25 -8.42
N LEU A 33 -12.36 -13.41 -7.78
CA LEU A 33 -12.36 -13.50 -6.31
C LEU A 33 -11.00 -13.11 -5.71
N ALA A 34 -9.90 -13.58 -6.30
CA ALA A 34 -8.55 -13.25 -5.86
C ALA A 34 -8.25 -11.75 -5.97
N VAL A 35 -8.61 -11.13 -7.10
CA VAL A 35 -8.44 -9.69 -7.33
C VAL A 35 -9.29 -8.87 -6.38
N PHE A 36 -10.53 -9.29 -6.12
CA PHE A 36 -11.40 -8.64 -5.13
C PHE A 36 -10.77 -8.66 -3.72
N LEU A 37 -10.32 -9.83 -3.26
CA LEU A 37 -9.69 -9.96 -1.95
C LEU A 37 -8.40 -9.13 -1.84
N PHE A 38 -7.59 -9.13 -2.89
CA PHE A 38 -6.35 -8.35 -2.96
C PHE A 38 -6.61 -6.84 -2.96
N ALA A 39 -7.57 -6.37 -3.75
CA ALA A 39 -7.97 -4.97 -3.77
C ALA A 39 -8.52 -4.55 -2.40
N PHE A 40 -9.34 -5.38 -1.77
CA PHE A 40 -9.89 -5.14 -0.44
C PHE A 40 -8.81 -5.04 0.64
N SER A 41 -7.84 -5.96 0.68
CA SER A 41 -6.73 -5.90 1.63
C SER A 41 -5.86 -4.65 1.43
N THR A 42 -5.65 -4.26 0.17
CA THR A 42 -4.89 -3.07 -0.18
C THR A 42 -5.61 -1.81 0.32
N MET A 43 -6.92 -1.70 0.08
CA MET A 43 -7.74 -0.58 0.57
C MET A 43 -7.68 -0.43 2.09
N ILE A 44 -7.73 -1.52 2.86
CA ILE A 44 -7.62 -1.47 4.32
C ILE A 44 -6.27 -0.88 4.75
N SER A 45 -5.18 -1.34 4.14
CA SER A 45 -3.83 -0.89 4.47
C SER A 45 -3.66 0.60 4.19
N TRP A 46 -4.09 1.06 3.01
CA TRP A 46 -4.02 2.49 2.64
C TRP A 46 -4.95 3.36 3.49
N SER A 47 -6.15 2.88 3.84
CA SER A 47 -7.04 3.58 4.77
C SER A 47 -6.39 3.76 6.15
N TYR A 48 -5.71 2.73 6.66
CA TYR A 48 -5.00 2.81 7.92
C TYR A 48 -3.83 3.80 7.87
N TYR A 49 -2.97 3.72 6.85
CA TYR A 49 -1.84 4.64 6.70
C TYR A 49 -2.30 6.09 6.57
N GLY A 50 -3.32 6.34 5.74
CA GLY A 50 -3.87 7.68 5.58
C GLY A 50 -4.54 8.20 6.86
N MET A 51 -5.22 7.36 7.64
CA MET A 51 -5.76 7.75 8.95
C MET A 51 -4.65 8.14 9.94
N ARG A 52 -3.53 7.42 9.94
CA ARG A 52 -2.37 7.77 10.78
C ARG A 52 -1.80 9.13 10.38
N ALA A 53 -1.60 9.37 9.08
CA ALA A 53 -1.16 10.67 8.58
C ALA A 53 -2.16 11.79 8.91
N TRP A 54 -3.45 11.53 8.73
CA TRP A 54 -4.51 12.50 9.02
C TRP A 54 -4.57 12.89 10.51
N THR A 55 -4.50 11.90 11.41
CA THR A 55 -4.47 12.16 12.86
C THR A 55 -3.17 12.79 13.34
N TYR A 56 -2.06 12.61 12.61
CA TYR A 56 -0.81 13.33 12.88
C TYR A 56 -0.93 14.82 12.54
N LEU A 57 -1.58 15.16 11.42
CA LEU A 57 -1.75 16.55 10.96
C LEU A 57 -2.82 17.32 11.74
N PHE A 58 -3.99 16.70 11.98
CA PHE A 58 -5.16 17.37 12.54
C PHE A 58 -5.45 17.01 14.00
N GLY A 59 -4.58 16.19 14.61
CA GLY A 59 -4.75 15.66 15.95
C GLY A 59 -5.72 14.47 16.04
N LYS A 60 -5.72 13.80 17.19
CA LYS A 60 -6.62 12.67 17.46
C LYS A 60 -7.93 13.14 18.06
N SER A 61 -9.01 13.03 17.30
CA SER A 61 -10.37 13.24 17.77
C SER A 61 -11.34 12.35 16.99
N LYS A 62 -12.37 11.84 17.66
CA LYS A 62 -13.40 11.00 17.04
C LYS A 62 -14.06 11.69 15.83
N LYS A 63 -14.24 13.01 15.90
CA LYS A 63 -14.81 13.80 14.79
C LYS A 63 -13.86 13.83 13.57
N VAL A 64 -12.58 14.05 13.81
CA VAL A 64 -11.54 14.13 12.77
C VAL A 64 -11.37 12.78 12.06
N GLU A 65 -11.36 11.68 12.82
CA GLU A 65 -11.31 10.32 12.26
C GLU A 65 -12.56 9.98 11.45
N PHE A 66 -13.74 10.38 11.92
CA PHE A 66 -14.99 10.15 11.20
C PHE A 66 -15.02 10.88 9.85
N VAL A 67 -14.58 12.14 9.83
CA VAL A 67 -14.46 12.91 8.58
C VAL A 67 -13.53 12.21 7.58
N TYR A 68 -12.37 11.72 8.04
CA TYR A 68 -11.46 10.98 7.18
C TYR A 68 -12.10 9.71 6.61
N LYS A 69 -12.80 8.92 7.43
CA LYS A 69 -13.50 7.70 6.97
C LYS A 69 -14.54 8.02 5.90
N MET A 70 -15.33 9.08 6.10
CA MET A 70 -16.32 9.51 5.11
C MET A 70 -15.67 9.97 3.80
N LEU A 71 -14.61 10.77 3.87
CA LEU A 71 -13.84 11.17 2.70
C LEU A 71 -13.27 9.96 1.96
N PHE A 72 -12.63 9.03 2.67
CA PHE A 72 -12.06 7.82 2.08
C PHE A 72 -13.12 7.02 1.32
N LEU A 73 -14.30 6.79 1.90
CA LEU A 73 -15.40 6.08 1.22
C LEU A 73 -15.87 6.81 -0.04
N VAL A 74 -15.98 8.14 -0.01
CA VAL A 74 -16.34 8.93 -1.20
C VAL A 74 -15.28 8.76 -2.29
N PHE A 75 -13.99 8.86 -1.95
CA PHE A 75 -12.91 8.67 -2.91
C PHE A 75 -12.84 7.24 -3.48
N VAL A 76 -13.24 6.22 -2.72
CA VAL A 76 -13.38 4.85 -3.25
C VAL A 76 -14.45 4.77 -4.34
N VAL A 77 -15.61 5.39 -4.12
CA VAL A 77 -16.69 5.42 -5.12
C VAL A 77 -16.29 6.21 -6.36
N VAL A 78 -15.64 7.37 -6.17
CA VAL A 78 -15.11 8.18 -7.27
C VAL A 78 -14.04 7.41 -8.04
N GLY A 79 -13.08 6.79 -7.34
CA GLY A 79 -12.00 6.01 -7.95
C GLY A 79 -12.51 4.82 -8.77
N ALA A 80 -13.59 4.18 -8.33
CA ALA A 80 -14.25 3.11 -9.11
C ALA A 80 -14.92 3.62 -10.40
N SER A 81 -15.17 4.92 -10.53
CA SER A 81 -15.84 5.55 -11.68
C SER A 81 -14.86 6.22 -12.66
N VAL A 82 -13.59 6.38 -12.29
CA VAL A 82 -12.55 7.02 -13.11
C VAL A 82 -11.82 5.96 -13.94
N SER A 83 -11.26 6.35 -15.10
CA SER A 83 -10.50 5.43 -15.93
C SER A 83 -9.25 4.91 -15.21
N LEU A 84 -8.93 3.62 -15.43
CA LEU A 84 -7.79 2.96 -14.78
C LEU A 84 -6.48 3.73 -15.00
N GLY A 85 -6.22 4.18 -16.24
CA GLY A 85 -5.02 4.96 -16.57
C GLY A 85 -4.90 6.23 -15.75
N ALA A 86 -5.96 7.02 -15.65
CA ALA A 86 -5.95 8.26 -14.87
C ALA A 86 -5.74 8.02 -13.36
N VAL A 87 -6.30 6.92 -12.82
CA VAL A 87 -6.09 6.54 -11.41
C VAL A 87 -4.63 6.13 -11.17
N LEU A 88 -4.03 5.38 -12.10
CA LEU A 88 -2.63 4.94 -11.99
C LEU A 88 -1.68 6.13 -12.09
N ASP A 89 -1.84 7.00 -13.10
CA ASP A 89 -1.02 8.20 -13.28
C ASP A 89 -1.09 9.11 -12.05
N PHE A 90 -2.30 9.34 -11.53
CA PHE A 90 -2.48 10.14 -10.31
C PHE A 90 -1.80 9.48 -9.09
N SER A 91 -1.93 8.17 -8.93
CA SER A 91 -1.33 7.43 -7.82
C SER A 91 0.19 7.48 -7.86
N ASP A 92 0.79 7.31 -9.05
CA ASP A 92 2.23 7.40 -9.24
C ASP A 92 2.75 8.79 -8.89
N MET A 93 2.08 9.86 -9.33
CA MET A 93 2.45 11.23 -8.95
C MET A 93 2.39 11.46 -7.43
N MET A 94 1.38 10.92 -6.75
CA MET A 94 1.26 11.05 -5.29
C MET A 94 2.32 10.26 -4.53
N ILE A 95 2.63 9.03 -4.97
CA ILE A 95 3.70 8.21 -4.37
C ILE A 95 5.06 8.88 -4.57
N LEU A 96 5.31 9.46 -5.76
CA LEU A 96 6.53 10.22 -6.03
C LEU A 96 6.61 11.49 -5.15
N ALA A 97 5.51 12.23 -5.01
CA ALA A 97 5.46 13.39 -4.14
C ALA A 97 5.73 13.04 -2.68
N MET A 98 5.24 11.89 -2.20
CA MET A 98 5.48 11.40 -0.85
C MET A 98 6.91 10.85 -0.66
N SER A 99 7.46 10.19 -1.67
CA SER A 99 8.80 9.59 -1.59
C SER A 99 9.91 10.62 -1.54
N PHE A 100 9.73 11.77 -2.21
CA PHE A 100 10.74 12.83 -2.24
C PHE A 100 11.16 13.34 -0.85
N PRO A 101 10.27 13.85 0.03
CA PRO A 101 10.66 14.26 1.37
C PRO A 101 11.13 13.08 2.23
N ASN A 102 10.59 11.88 2.01
CA ASN A 102 10.99 10.69 2.77
C ASN A 102 12.45 10.29 2.49
N ILE A 103 12.86 10.27 1.22
CA ILE A 103 14.23 9.94 0.81
C ILE A 103 15.22 10.97 1.37
N ILE A 104 14.87 12.27 1.33
CA ILE A 104 15.71 13.32 1.93
C ILE A 104 15.86 13.08 3.43
N GLY A 105 14.76 12.80 4.14
CA GLY A 105 14.80 12.49 5.57
C GLY A 105 15.68 11.27 5.89
N LEU A 106 15.54 10.18 5.13
CA LEU A 106 16.37 8.99 5.27
C LEU A 106 17.85 9.27 5.02
N TYR A 107 18.18 10.11 4.04
CA TYR A 107 19.56 10.49 3.76
C TYR A 107 20.18 11.25 4.94
N LEU A 108 19.46 12.23 5.48
CA LEU A 108 19.90 13.00 6.65
C LEU A 108 20.04 12.12 7.91
N MET A 109 19.09 11.21 8.13
CA MET A 109 19.08 10.32 9.30
C MET A 109 19.95 9.06 9.14
N SER A 110 20.54 8.83 7.96
CA SER A 110 21.28 7.59 7.65
C SER A 110 22.42 7.31 8.62
N GLY A 111 23.10 8.35 9.11
CA GLY A 111 24.16 8.22 10.12
C GLY A 111 23.64 7.78 11.49
N GLU A 112 22.53 8.35 11.94
CA GLU A 112 21.90 8.01 13.23
C GLU A 112 21.34 6.59 13.21
N VAL A 113 20.62 6.23 12.14
CA VAL A 113 20.09 4.87 11.94
C VAL A 113 21.21 3.82 11.91
N LYS A 114 22.37 4.15 11.33
CA LYS A 114 23.54 3.26 11.35
C LYS A 114 24.07 3.05 12.77
N GLY A 115 24.16 4.11 13.58
CA GLY A 115 24.55 4.03 14.98
C GLY A 115 23.61 3.15 15.80
N ASP A 116 22.30 3.37 15.67
CA ASP A 116 21.27 2.57 16.33
C ASP A 116 21.31 1.11 15.90
N LEU A 117 21.55 0.83 14.62
CA LEU A 117 21.70 -0.51 14.09
C LEU A 117 22.91 -1.22 14.68
N ASP A 118 24.07 -0.55 14.74
CA ASP A 118 25.29 -1.11 15.32
C ASP A 118 25.09 -1.45 16.81
N ASP A 119 24.41 -0.58 17.55
CA ASP A 119 24.11 -0.81 18.96
C ASP A 119 23.07 -1.92 19.17
N TYR A 120 22.04 -2.00 18.32
CA TYR A 120 21.10 -3.12 18.29
C TYR A 120 21.82 -4.45 18.04
N LEU A 121 22.74 -4.50 17.07
CA LEU A 121 23.51 -5.70 16.73
C LEU A 121 24.47 -6.11 17.86
N LYS A 122 25.09 -5.16 18.57
CA LYS A 122 25.89 -5.45 19.78
C LYS A 122 25.03 -6.06 20.89
N LYS A 123 23.85 -5.51 21.16
CA LYS A 123 22.90 -6.03 22.16
C LYS A 123 22.35 -7.41 21.78
N LEU A 124 22.14 -7.66 20.49
CA LEU A 124 21.71 -8.96 19.97
C LEU A 124 22.80 -10.03 20.16
N LYS A 125 24.04 -9.73 19.77
CA LYS A 125 25.19 -10.66 19.91
C LYS A 125 25.50 -10.99 21.37
N SER A 126 25.33 -10.03 22.27
CA SER A 126 25.54 -10.22 23.71
C SER A 126 24.35 -10.89 24.43
N LYS A 127 23.28 -11.28 23.71
CA LYS A 127 22.02 -11.83 24.27
C LYS A 127 21.33 -10.93 25.30
N LEU A 128 21.73 -9.67 25.41
CA LEU A 128 21.18 -8.70 26.36
C LEU A 128 19.75 -8.27 26.00
N LEU A 129 19.34 -8.39 24.73
CA LEU A 129 17.98 -8.08 24.29
C LEU A 129 16.91 -9.00 24.90
N PHE A 130 17.26 -10.25 25.23
CA PHE A 130 16.32 -11.22 25.79
C PHE A 130 16.43 -11.35 27.31
N ASN A 131 17.53 -10.88 27.90
CA ASN A 131 17.79 -10.97 29.34
C ASN A 131 17.31 -9.74 30.14
N SER A 132 16.74 -8.72 29.48
CA SER A 132 16.19 -7.51 30.11
C SER A 132 14.77 -7.70 30.68
N LYS A 133 14.42 -8.90 31.15
CA LYS A 133 13.17 -9.17 31.90
C LYS A 133 13.36 -9.17 33.43
N GLY A 134 14.39 -8.50 33.95
CA GLY A 134 14.73 -8.56 35.38
C GLY A 134 15.43 -7.33 35.94
N LYS A 135 14.94 -6.12 35.63
CA LYS A 135 15.26 -4.91 36.40
C LYS A 135 13.99 -4.08 36.57
N GLU A 136 13.17 -4.49 37.53
CA GLU A 136 12.35 -3.58 38.33
C GLU A 136 13.25 -2.77 39.27
#